data_AF-A0A565B9B9-F1
#
_entry.id   AF-A0A565B9B9-F1
#
_cell.length_a   1.000
_cell.length_b   1.000
_cell.length_c   1.000
_cell.angle_alpha   90.00
_cell.angle_beta   90.00
_cell.angle_gamma   90.00
#
_symmetry.space_group_name_H-M   'P 1'
#
loop_
_entity.id
_entity.type
_entity.pdbx_description
1 polymer ?
#
loop_
_entity_poly.entity_id
_entity_poly.type
_entity_poly.pdbx_seq_one_letter_code
_entity_poly.pdbx_strand_id
1 'polypeptide(L)'
;MLAACFVTKNLPTAAELLNHAFLHKTCSTKSFITILDVLSPLGERHRHIVFLKSEYMRGICSWNVDLKSLKRLEKHDTLDPKSDRPTNNCPIVNGSPSSPSSFKRKVSTLLPICVALVVIIEIGFLGRLDNAALVGTLTEFFTKSPSDSQSTTSPSDLKVRSGTERCEEWLEREDSVSYSRDFSKDPIFISGGSKDFKSCSVDCTFGSSSDKKPDAAFGLHQKAGTLSIRRSMESATYYQDNDLARARRKGYDIVMTTSLSSDVPVGYFSWAEYDIMAPVQPKTEKALAAAFISNGGARNFRLQALEALMEADVKIDSYGSCHRNRDGRVEKVEALKRYKFSLAFENTNEEDYVTEKFFQSLVAGSVPVVVGAPNIEEFAPSPDSFLHIKQMTDVEPVAKRMKYLADNPDAYNQTLRWKQEGPSDSFKALVDMAAVHSSCRLCIFVATRIREQEEKSPELKNRPCKCTRGSETVYHLYVRERGRFDMESIFLKDGNLTLEALKSAVLAKFKSLRHEPIWKKERPASLRGDSALRVHGIYPLGLTQRQALYNFKFEGNSSLSTHIQRNPCAKFEVVFV
;
A
#
# COMPACT_ATOMS: atom_id res chain seq x y z
N MET A 1 60.29 -17.80 -19.62
CA MET A 1 60.53 -16.43 -19.11
C MET A 1 60.47 -15.47 -20.28
N LEU A 2 59.74 -14.35 -20.09
CA LEU A 2 59.90 -13.05 -20.79
C LEU A 2 59.62 -13.04 -22.31
N ALA A 3 58.52 -12.45 -22.77
CA ALA A 3 58.23 -11.02 -22.91
C ALA A 3 58.75 -10.40 -24.23
N ALA A 4 57.78 -9.83 -24.95
CA ALA A 4 57.81 -8.53 -25.62
C ALA A 4 58.28 -8.37 -27.09
N CYS A 5 57.38 -7.72 -27.83
CA CYS A 5 57.56 -6.60 -28.76
C CYS A 5 57.50 -6.80 -30.29
N PHE A 6 56.36 -6.33 -30.81
CA PHE A 6 56.16 -5.35 -31.90
C PHE A 6 56.58 -5.66 -33.35
N VAL A 7 55.58 -5.64 -34.24
CA VAL A 7 55.68 -4.96 -35.55
C VAL A 7 54.35 -4.24 -35.91
N THR A 8 54.53 -3.06 -36.46
CA THR A 8 53.70 -1.98 -37.03
C THR A 8 52.57 -2.34 -38.01
N LYS A 9 51.50 -1.50 -38.10
CA LYS A 9 51.21 -0.59 -39.25
C LYS A 9 49.85 0.14 -39.14
N ASN A 10 49.83 1.33 -39.74
CA ASN A 10 48.77 2.36 -39.78
C ASN A 10 47.58 2.05 -40.72
N LEU A 11 46.40 2.48 -40.26
CA LEU A 11 45.18 3.08 -40.89
C LEU A 11 44.88 2.92 -42.41
N PRO A 12 43.57 2.85 -42.75
CA PRO A 12 42.90 4.05 -43.27
C PRO A 12 41.49 4.36 -42.69
N THR A 13 40.96 5.48 -43.18
CA THR A 13 40.00 6.47 -42.66
C THR A 13 38.50 6.18 -42.84
N ALA A 14 37.70 6.92 -42.04
CA ALA A 14 36.24 7.00 -42.07
C ALA A 14 35.67 7.49 -43.41
N ALA A 15 35.09 6.58 -44.20
CA ALA A 15 34.18 6.94 -45.31
C ALA A 15 33.27 5.79 -45.83
N GLU A 16 33.12 4.64 -45.15
CA GLU A 16 32.43 3.47 -45.76
C GLU A 16 31.39 2.73 -44.90
N LEU A 17 30.83 3.34 -43.85
CA LEU A 17 29.73 2.71 -43.07
C LEU A 17 28.50 3.60 -43.00
N LEU A 18 28.01 4.02 -44.18
CA LEU A 18 26.69 4.64 -44.36
C LEU A 18 25.98 3.95 -45.51
N ASN A 19 25.43 2.75 -45.25
CA ASN A 19 24.24 2.28 -45.94
C ASN A 19 23.59 1.09 -45.19
N HIS A 20 22.26 1.12 -45.12
CA HIS A 20 21.34 0.09 -44.63
C HIS A 20 21.19 -0.11 -43.11
N ALA A 21 20.48 0.83 -42.46
CA ALA A 21 19.65 0.54 -41.30
C ALA A 21 18.16 0.77 -41.66
N PHE A 22 17.54 -0.23 -42.27
CA PHE A 22 16.08 -0.41 -42.27
C PHE A 22 15.80 -1.86 -41.87
N LEU A 23 14.84 -2.02 -40.96
CA LEU A 23 14.19 -3.25 -40.49
C LEU A 23 14.70 -3.87 -39.17
N HIS A 24 13.86 -3.65 -38.15
CA HIS A 24 13.53 -4.54 -37.03
C HIS A 24 14.50 -4.77 -35.85
N LYS A 25 14.15 -4.11 -34.74
CA LYS A 25 13.95 -4.65 -33.38
C LYS A 25 14.81 -5.85 -32.97
N THR A 26 15.81 -5.62 -32.12
CA THR A 26 16.08 -6.38 -30.88
C THR A 26 17.13 -5.62 -30.07
N CYS A 27 16.89 -5.37 -28.77
CA CYS A 27 17.88 -4.81 -27.86
C CYS A 27 18.22 -5.91 -26.84
N SER A 28 19.42 -6.46 -26.96
CA SER A 28 20.02 -7.43 -26.03
C SER A 28 21.29 -6.82 -25.44
N THR A 29 21.33 -6.79 -24.11
CA THR A 29 22.42 -6.31 -23.26
C THR A 29 23.58 -7.29 -23.26
N LYS A 30 24.67 -6.98 -23.97
CA LYS A 30 26.00 -7.58 -23.72
C LYS A 30 27.10 -6.64 -24.20
N SER A 31 27.67 -5.88 -23.26
CA SER A 31 29.09 -5.52 -23.14
C SER A 31 29.25 -4.40 -22.11
N PHE A 32 30.21 -4.56 -21.20
CA PHE A 32 30.77 -3.61 -20.20
C PHE A 32 30.72 -4.10 -18.75
N ILE A 33 31.42 -5.21 -18.46
CA ILE A 33 32.17 -5.37 -17.20
C ILE A 33 33.49 -6.07 -17.55
N THR A 34 34.51 -5.28 -17.85
CA THR A 34 35.93 -5.68 -17.73
C THR A 34 36.68 -4.36 -17.51
N ILE A 35 37.61 -4.34 -16.56
CA ILE A 35 38.27 -3.16 -15.94
C ILE A 35 37.54 -2.69 -14.67
N LEU A 36 37.74 -3.41 -13.57
CA LEU A 36 37.92 -2.88 -12.21
C LEU A 36 38.32 -4.03 -11.24
N ASP A 37 39.26 -4.88 -11.66
CA ASP A 37 39.73 -6.02 -10.83
C ASP A 37 41.28 -6.12 -10.76
N VAL A 38 41.99 -5.03 -11.06
CA VAL A 38 43.45 -4.99 -10.88
C VAL A 38 43.80 -3.73 -10.11
N LEU A 39 44.17 -3.94 -8.83
CA LEU A 39 44.86 -3.08 -7.85
C LEU A 39 44.13 -3.03 -6.49
N SER A 40 44.30 -4.10 -5.69
CA SER A 40 44.15 -4.15 -4.22
C SER A 40 45.26 -3.32 -3.51
N PRO A 41 45.38 -3.29 -2.16
CA PRO A 41 44.42 -3.18 -1.05
C PRO A 41 44.80 -2.03 -0.08
N LEU A 42 43.89 -1.55 0.77
CA LEU A 42 44.15 -1.04 2.15
C LEU A 42 42.87 -0.41 2.75
N GLY A 43 42.52 -0.87 3.95
CA GLY A 43 41.82 -0.18 5.05
C GLY A 43 40.75 0.89 4.77
N GLU A 44 39.56 0.61 5.30
CA GLU A 44 38.57 1.58 5.81
C GLU A 44 38.01 2.66 4.86
N ARG A 45 36.82 2.38 4.32
CA ARG A 45 35.60 3.23 4.39
C ARG A 45 34.57 2.69 3.40
N HIS A 46 33.52 2.04 3.91
CA HIS A 46 32.34 1.67 3.13
C HIS A 46 31.12 2.45 3.63
N ARG A 47 30.94 3.65 3.05
CA ARG A 47 29.66 4.30 2.83
C ARG A 47 29.81 5.00 1.49
N HIS A 48 29.23 4.44 0.42
CA HIS A 48 28.87 5.09 -0.86
C HIS A 48 28.62 4.02 -1.94
N ILE A 49 27.71 3.06 -1.68
CA ILE A 49 27.10 2.24 -2.73
C ILE A 49 25.61 2.11 -2.41
N VAL A 50 24.90 3.24 -2.42
CA VAL A 50 23.43 3.32 -2.49
C VAL A 50 22.99 4.40 -3.49
N PHE A 51 23.90 5.23 -4.01
CA PHE A 51 23.55 6.44 -4.76
C PHE A 51 23.46 6.30 -6.29
N LEU A 52 23.61 5.10 -6.86
CA LEU A 52 23.54 4.91 -8.33
C LEU A 52 22.19 4.39 -8.85
N LYS A 53 21.20 4.11 -7.98
CA LYS A 53 19.83 3.76 -8.42
C LYS A 53 18.96 4.98 -8.76
N SER A 54 19.39 6.20 -8.40
CA SER A 54 18.61 7.43 -8.58
C SER A 54 18.81 8.14 -9.93
N GLU A 55 19.88 7.85 -10.68
CA GLU A 55 20.11 8.51 -11.99
C GLU A 55 19.57 7.70 -13.17
N TYR A 56 19.26 6.42 -12.99
CA TYR A 56 18.75 5.57 -14.08
C TYR A 56 17.28 5.86 -14.48
N MET A 57 16.55 6.66 -13.71
CA MET A 57 15.20 7.14 -14.05
C MET A 57 15.20 8.53 -14.74
N ARG A 58 16.36 9.17 -14.96
CA ARG A 58 16.45 10.48 -15.67
C ARG A 58 16.80 10.37 -17.15
N GLY A 59 16.88 9.16 -17.71
CA GLY A 59 17.24 8.94 -19.12
C GLY A 59 16.08 8.80 -20.11
N ILE A 60 14.82 8.84 -19.68
CA ILE A 60 13.65 8.68 -20.55
C ILE A 60 12.71 9.86 -20.34
N CYS A 61 13.08 11.02 -20.90
CA CYS A 61 12.21 12.13 -21.33
C CYS A 61 13.07 13.37 -21.59
N SER A 62 13.75 13.40 -22.74
CA SER A 62 14.22 14.66 -23.33
C SER A 62 14.35 14.48 -24.83
N TRP A 63 13.25 14.72 -25.56
CA TRP A 63 13.29 15.15 -26.95
C TRP A 63 12.16 16.16 -27.15
N ASN A 64 12.51 17.45 -27.04
CA ASN A 64 11.77 18.54 -27.65
C ASN A 64 11.99 18.44 -29.16
N VAL A 65 10.92 18.45 -29.95
CA VAL A 65 10.99 18.78 -31.38
C VAL A 65 10.64 20.25 -31.53
N ASP A 66 11.64 20.99 -32.00
CA ASP A 66 11.63 22.39 -32.40
C ASP A 66 10.83 22.54 -33.70
N LEU A 67 9.71 23.28 -33.65
CA LEU A 67 8.86 23.59 -34.81
C LEU A 67 9.03 25.07 -35.19
N LYS A 68 10.20 25.41 -35.72
CA LYS A 68 10.45 26.61 -36.51
C LYS A 68 11.17 26.24 -37.80
N SER A 69 10.41 25.88 -38.83
CA SER A 69 10.74 26.08 -40.25
C SER A 69 9.65 25.46 -41.12
N LEU A 70 8.62 26.23 -41.46
CA LEU A 70 7.86 26.10 -42.71
C LEU A 70 6.97 27.35 -42.87
N LYS A 71 7.57 28.43 -43.39
CA LYS A 71 6.88 29.51 -44.09
C LYS A 71 7.30 29.44 -45.56
N ARG A 72 6.40 29.05 -46.47
CA ARG A 72 6.22 29.71 -47.77
C ARG A 72 5.03 29.15 -48.54
N LEU A 73 4.33 30.05 -49.25
CA LEU A 73 3.18 29.88 -50.17
C LEU A 73 1.82 29.82 -49.42
N GLU A 74 0.85 30.75 -49.51
CA GLU A 74 0.51 31.95 -50.32
C GLU A 74 -0.45 32.80 -49.42
N LYS A 75 -0.26 34.10 -49.12
CA LYS A 75 -0.81 35.33 -49.78
C LYS A 75 -2.11 35.10 -50.56
N HIS A 76 -3.25 35.79 -50.45
CA HIS A 76 -3.71 37.15 -50.10
C HIS A 76 -5.28 37.00 -50.02
N ASP A 77 -6.11 37.67 -49.21
CA ASP A 77 -6.56 39.09 -49.19
C ASP A 77 -7.70 39.19 -48.13
N THR A 78 -7.64 40.09 -47.11
CA THR A 78 -8.40 41.36 -46.95
C THR A 78 -9.94 41.21 -47.10
N LEU A 79 -10.86 41.59 -46.21
CA LEU A 79 -11.05 42.80 -45.38
C LEU A 79 -12.19 42.57 -44.34
N ASP A 80 -12.09 43.21 -43.17
CA ASP A 80 -13.21 43.70 -42.34
C ASP A 80 -13.62 45.11 -42.89
N PRO A 81 -14.82 45.74 -42.67
CA PRO A 81 -15.40 45.97 -41.32
C PRO A 81 -16.94 46.30 -41.16
N LYS A 82 -17.40 46.29 -39.89
CA LYS A 82 -18.32 47.25 -39.18
C LYS A 82 -19.86 47.34 -39.38
N SER A 83 -20.52 47.52 -38.20
CA SER A 83 -21.75 48.32 -37.85
C SER A 83 -23.13 47.88 -38.38
N ASP A 84 -24.30 48.06 -37.74
CA ASP A 84 -24.77 48.72 -36.50
C ASP A 84 -26.29 48.36 -36.27
N ARG A 85 -26.71 48.08 -35.01
CA ARG A 85 -27.96 48.49 -34.28
C ARG A 85 -29.41 48.37 -34.91
N PRO A 86 -30.54 48.66 -34.19
CA PRO A 86 -31.21 47.76 -33.21
C PRO A 86 -32.78 47.74 -33.29
N THR A 87 -33.42 47.09 -32.29
CA THR A 87 -34.76 47.35 -31.70
C THR A 87 -36.10 46.94 -32.38
N ASN A 88 -36.87 46.13 -31.62
CA ASN A 88 -38.24 46.34 -31.11
C ASN A 88 -39.40 45.38 -31.50
N ASN A 89 -39.97 44.83 -30.42
CA ASN A 89 -41.39 44.59 -30.08
C ASN A 89 -42.18 43.41 -30.66
N CYS A 90 -42.57 42.50 -29.74
CA CYS A 90 -43.73 41.61 -29.79
C CYS A 90 -45.06 42.40 -29.80
N PRO A 91 -46.19 41.76 -30.17
CA PRO A 91 -47.07 41.16 -29.15
C PRO A 91 -47.89 39.89 -29.54
N ILE A 92 -48.18 39.05 -28.53
CA ILE A 92 -49.49 38.46 -28.13
C ILE A 92 -50.23 37.38 -29.00
N VAL A 93 -50.26 36.16 -28.42
CA VAL A 93 -51.41 35.24 -28.11
C VAL A 93 -52.08 34.30 -29.16
N ASN A 94 -51.97 33.00 -28.80
CA ASN A 94 -52.86 31.82 -28.87
C ASN A 94 -53.64 31.39 -30.13
N GLY A 95 -53.52 30.09 -30.45
CA GLY A 95 -54.56 29.31 -31.12
C GLY A 95 -54.08 27.96 -31.69
N SER A 96 -54.30 26.87 -30.95
CA SER A 96 -54.60 25.52 -31.52
C SER A 96 -56.09 25.53 -31.97
N PRO A 97 -56.65 24.59 -32.81
CA PRO A 97 -56.33 23.15 -32.92
C PRO A 97 -56.55 22.48 -34.32
N SER A 98 -56.20 21.19 -34.44
CA SER A 98 -57.06 20.07 -34.96
C SER A 98 -56.26 18.94 -35.65
N SER A 99 -56.51 17.70 -35.17
CA SER A 99 -56.12 16.38 -35.71
C SER A 99 -57.18 15.89 -36.74
N PRO A 100 -57.19 14.65 -37.35
CA PRO A 100 -56.49 13.39 -37.01
C PRO A 100 -56.08 12.42 -38.16
N SER A 101 -55.27 11.39 -37.84
CA SER A 101 -55.41 9.97 -38.27
C SER A 101 -54.23 9.16 -37.68
N SER A 102 -54.39 8.38 -36.61
CA SER A 102 -54.92 7.01 -36.49
C SER A 102 -54.01 5.89 -37.06
N PHE A 103 -53.06 5.42 -36.24
CA PHE A 103 -52.72 4.00 -36.12
C PHE A 103 -52.66 3.64 -34.63
N LYS A 104 -53.60 2.80 -34.16
CA LYS A 104 -53.70 2.28 -32.78
C LYS A 104 -52.59 1.24 -32.55
N ARG A 105 -51.74 1.37 -31.52
CA ARG A 105 -51.90 1.00 -30.10
C ARG A 105 -52.05 -0.50 -29.82
N LYS A 106 -51.02 -1.07 -29.18
CA LYS A 106 -51.11 -1.79 -27.88
C LYS A 106 -49.75 -1.68 -27.15
N VAL A 107 -49.81 -1.75 -25.81
CA VAL A 107 -48.74 -1.60 -24.80
C VAL A 107 -48.55 -0.17 -24.27
N SER A 108 -49.48 0.26 -23.41
CA SER A 108 -49.25 1.36 -22.46
C SER A 108 -49.96 1.03 -21.15
N THR A 109 -49.32 0.19 -20.36
CA THR A 109 -49.64 -0.03 -18.92
C THR A 109 -48.38 -0.21 -18.07
N LEU A 110 -47.19 -0.29 -18.65
CA LEU A 110 -45.94 -0.49 -17.91
C LEU A 110 -45.21 0.80 -17.51
N LEU A 111 -45.46 1.94 -18.15
CA LEU A 111 -44.64 3.13 -17.90
C LEU A 111 -44.77 3.68 -16.46
N PRO A 112 -45.97 3.74 -15.83
CA PRO A 112 -46.09 4.13 -14.42
C PRO A 112 -45.47 3.10 -13.47
N ILE A 113 -45.49 1.81 -13.85
CA ILE A 113 -44.92 0.70 -13.08
C ILE A 113 -43.39 0.72 -13.15
N CYS A 114 -42.82 1.04 -14.31
CA CYS A 114 -41.38 1.19 -14.48
C CYS A 114 -40.84 2.38 -13.69
N VAL A 115 -41.57 3.50 -13.65
CA VAL A 115 -41.17 4.67 -12.85
C VAL A 115 -41.28 4.38 -11.35
N ALA A 116 -42.35 3.68 -10.91
CA ALA A 116 -42.48 3.24 -9.52
C ALA A 116 -41.39 2.24 -9.11
N LEU A 117 -41.01 1.32 -10.00
CA LEU A 117 -39.91 0.37 -9.78
C LEU A 117 -38.56 1.08 -9.69
N VAL A 118 -38.29 2.10 -10.52
CA VAL A 118 -37.04 2.87 -10.44
C VAL A 118 -36.97 3.67 -9.13
N VAL A 119 -38.08 4.23 -8.66
CA VAL A 119 -38.14 4.95 -7.37
C VAL A 119 -38.01 3.99 -6.19
N ILE A 120 -38.60 2.78 -6.24
CA ILE A 120 -38.42 1.75 -5.21
C ILE A 120 -36.98 1.21 -5.20
N ILE A 121 -36.35 1.07 -6.37
CA ILE A 121 -34.95 0.66 -6.49
C ILE A 121 -34.02 1.74 -5.93
N GLU A 122 -34.27 3.02 -6.19
CA GLU A 122 -33.52 4.16 -5.64
C GLU A 122 -33.71 4.30 -4.12
N ILE A 123 -34.94 4.14 -3.60
CA ILE A 123 -35.19 4.12 -2.14
C ILE A 123 -34.55 2.89 -1.49
N GLY A 124 -34.52 1.74 -2.18
CA GLY A 124 -33.77 0.55 -1.75
C GLY A 124 -32.24 0.71 -1.82
N PHE A 125 -31.75 1.63 -2.65
CA PHE A 125 -30.33 1.97 -2.76
C PHE A 125 -29.91 2.99 -1.68
N LEU A 126 -30.80 3.92 -1.32
CA LEU A 126 -30.60 4.89 -0.24
C LEU A 126 -30.84 4.29 1.16
N GLY A 127 -31.54 3.16 1.27
CA GLY A 127 -31.69 2.37 2.50
C GLY A 127 -30.56 1.36 2.78
N ARG A 128 -29.46 1.41 2.01
CA ARG A 128 -28.35 0.44 2.07
C ARG A 128 -27.03 1.02 2.60
N LEU A 129 -27.12 1.94 3.55
CA LEU A 129 -26.04 2.32 4.46
C LEU A 129 -26.45 1.94 5.88
N ASP A 130 -26.09 0.71 6.22
CA ASP A 130 -25.86 0.12 7.54
C ASP A 130 -26.37 -1.33 7.50
N ASN A 131 -25.41 -2.27 7.51
CA ASN A 131 -25.50 -3.58 8.20
C ASN A 131 -24.36 -4.49 7.73
N ALA A 132 -23.40 -4.71 8.64
CA ALA A 132 -22.26 -5.63 8.51
C ALA A 132 -22.65 -7.13 8.49
N ALA A 133 -23.92 -7.48 8.24
CA ALA A 133 -24.43 -8.85 8.30
C ALA A 133 -24.53 -9.56 6.94
N LEU A 134 -24.43 -8.84 5.80
CA LEU A 134 -24.70 -9.41 4.47
C LEU A 134 -23.49 -10.06 3.79
N VAL A 135 -22.28 -9.92 4.35
CA VAL A 135 -21.09 -10.63 3.85
C VAL A 135 -21.10 -12.11 4.27
N GLY A 136 -21.88 -12.48 5.30
CA GLY A 136 -22.02 -13.87 5.74
C GLY A 136 -22.95 -14.74 4.88
N THR A 137 -23.85 -14.13 4.11
CA THR A 137 -24.92 -14.85 3.38
C THR A 137 -24.59 -15.15 1.91
N LEU A 138 -23.62 -14.43 1.32
CA LEU A 138 -23.18 -14.67 -0.06
C LEU A 138 -22.24 -15.88 -0.19
N THR A 139 -21.63 -16.32 0.91
CA THR A 139 -20.84 -17.56 0.98
C THR A 139 -21.71 -18.83 1.00
N GLU A 140 -23.01 -18.73 1.31
CA GLU A 140 -23.92 -19.89 1.35
C GLU A 140 -24.51 -20.27 -0.02
N PHE A 141 -24.44 -19.39 -1.03
CA PHE A 141 -25.05 -19.66 -2.34
C PHE A 141 -24.20 -20.53 -3.29
N PHE A 142 -22.91 -20.75 -3.00
CA PHE A 142 -22.02 -21.56 -3.86
C PHE A 142 -21.84 -23.01 -3.42
N THR A 143 -22.56 -23.48 -2.41
CA THR A 143 -22.54 -24.90 -1.99
C THR A 143 -23.95 -25.42 -1.81
N LYS A 144 -24.62 -25.74 -2.91
CA LYS A 144 -25.79 -26.64 -2.86
C LYS A 144 -25.87 -27.49 -4.13
N SER A 145 -25.68 -28.79 -3.96
CA SER A 145 -26.13 -29.84 -4.86
C SER A 145 -26.65 -31.00 -4.00
N PRO A 146 -27.56 -31.85 -4.55
CA PRO A 146 -28.69 -32.35 -3.80
C PRO A 146 -28.35 -33.46 -2.80
N SER A 147 -29.19 -33.50 -1.77
CA SER A 147 -29.29 -34.50 -0.71
C SER A 147 -29.37 -35.92 -1.24
N ASP A 148 -28.44 -36.76 -0.78
CA ASP A 148 -28.65 -38.20 -0.68
C ASP A 148 -28.56 -38.59 0.80
N SER A 149 -29.59 -39.26 1.28
CA SER A 149 -29.82 -39.60 2.68
C SER A 149 -28.93 -40.75 3.11
N GLN A 150 -27.93 -40.49 3.94
CA GLN A 150 -27.29 -41.51 4.78
C GLN A 150 -26.75 -40.89 6.08
N SER A 151 -27.02 -41.59 7.19
CA SER A 151 -26.75 -41.22 8.58
C SER A 151 -25.32 -40.75 8.82
N THR A 152 -25.15 -39.48 9.18
CA THR A 152 -23.86 -38.92 9.62
C THR A 152 -23.79 -38.84 11.14
N THR A 153 -22.95 -39.70 11.70
CA THR A 153 -22.39 -39.59 13.05
C THR A 153 -21.64 -38.26 13.17
N SER A 154 -21.91 -37.48 14.22
CA SER A 154 -21.24 -36.22 14.53
C SER A 154 -19.74 -36.44 14.82
N PRO A 155 -18.82 -35.56 14.36
CA PRO A 155 -17.39 -35.66 14.68
C PRO A 155 -17.11 -35.33 16.14
N SER A 156 -17.04 -36.39 16.95
CA SER A 156 -16.37 -36.59 18.24
C SER A 156 -15.79 -35.38 19.00
N ASP A 157 -16.58 -34.82 19.93
CA ASP A 157 -16.08 -34.38 21.25
C ASP A 157 -15.56 -35.63 22.00
N LEU A 158 -14.32 -36.05 21.74
CA LEU A 158 -13.70 -37.15 22.48
C LEU A 158 -13.38 -36.67 23.90
N LYS A 159 -14.25 -36.99 24.86
CA LYS A 159 -13.94 -36.94 26.29
C LYS A 159 -12.68 -37.78 26.52
N VAL A 160 -11.55 -37.12 26.80
CA VAL A 160 -10.29 -37.80 27.12
C VAL A 160 -10.55 -38.78 28.27
N ARG A 161 -10.46 -40.07 27.96
CA ARG A 161 -10.76 -41.16 28.90
C ARG A 161 -9.53 -41.38 29.77
N SER A 162 -9.61 -40.97 31.04
CA SER A 162 -8.80 -41.48 32.15
C SER A 162 -7.26 -41.53 31.97
N GLY A 163 -6.67 -40.57 31.26
CA GLY A 163 -5.20 -40.37 31.22
C GLY A 163 -4.75 -39.30 32.21
N THR A 164 -3.53 -39.43 32.74
CA THR A 164 -2.87 -38.39 33.56
C THR A 164 -2.45 -37.16 32.75
N GLU A 165 -2.43 -37.27 31.42
CA GLU A 165 -2.04 -36.21 30.47
C GLU A 165 -2.95 -34.97 30.56
N ARG A 166 -2.33 -33.79 30.42
CA ARG A 166 -3.05 -32.50 30.42
C ARG A 166 -3.65 -32.22 29.04
N CYS A 167 -4.75 -31.46 29.00
CA CYS A 167 -5.39 -31.08 27.73
C CYS A 167 -4.41 -30.35 26.80
N GLU A 168 -3.55 -29.49 27.34
CA GLU A 168 -2.54 -28.77 26.56
C GLU A 168 -1.54 -29.72 25.88
N GLU A 169 -0.99 -30.69 26.62
CA GLU A 169 -0.03 -31.68 26.09
C GLU A 169 -0.67 -32.57 25.02
N TRP A 170 -1.92 -32.99 25.24
CA TRP A 170 -2.69 -33.76 24.26
C TRP A 170 -2.96 -32.94 22.99
N LEU A 171 -3.40 -31.68 23.12
CA LEU A 171 -3.67 -30.79 21.99
C LEU A 171 -2.38 -30.47 21.20
N GLU A 172 -1.24 -30.25 21.85
CA GLU A 172 0.03 -30.03 21.15
C GLU A 172 0.41 -31.20 20.25
N ARG A 173 0.13 -32.44 20.68
CA ARG A 173 0.40 -33.64 19.88
C ARG A 173 -0.63 -33.85 18.78
N GLU A 174 -1.92 -33.89 19.13
CA GLU A 174 -2.99 -34.28 18.22
C GLU A 174 -3.35 -33.17 17.21
N ASP A 175 -3.14 -31.90 17.57
CA ASP A 175 -3.32 -30.79 16.63
C ASP A 175 -2.05 -30.49 15.82
N SER A 176 -0.96 -31.25 15.95
CA SER A 176 0.23 -30.98 15.12
C SER A 176 -0.06 -31.21 13.64
N VAL A 177 0.25 -30.23 12.78
CA VAL A 177 0.06 -30.33 11.32
C VAL A 177 1.38 -30.61 10.63
N SER A 178 1.45 -31.75 9.94
CA SER A 178 2.52 -32.03 8.99
C SER A 178 2.07 -31.59 7.59
N TYR A 179 2.50 -30.38 7.19
CA TYR A 179 2.23 -29.88 5.84
C TYR A 179 3.04 -30.66 4.80
N SER A 180 2.45 -30.88 3.63
CA SER A 180 3.05 -31.63 2.51
C SER A 180 4.32 -30.98 1.95
N ARG A 181 4.45 -29.65 2.08
CA ARG A 181 5.58 -28.88 1.57
C ARG A 181 6.40 -28.26 2.69
N ASP A 182 7.67 -28.67 2.75
CA ASP A 182 8.72 -28.05 3.56
C ASP A 182 9.39 -26.94 2.75
N PHE A 183 9.05 -25.68 3.06
CA PHE A 183 9.58 -24.53 2.32
C PHE A 183 11.11 -24.37 2.46
N SER A 184 11.76 -24.97 3.47
CA SER A 184 13.22 -24.94 3.58
C SER A 184 13.92 -25.79 2.52
N LYS A 185 13.24 -26.86 2.05
CA LYS A 185 13.71 -27.76 0.99
C LYS A 185 13.14 -27.41 -0.37
N ASP A 186 11.90 -26.92 -0.39
CA ASP A 186 11.20 -26.48 -1.59
C ASP A 186 10.70 -25.03 -1.45
N PRO A 187 11.61 -24.02 -1.57
CA PRO A 187 11.30 -22.61 -1.34
C PRO A 187 10.17 -22.08 -2.20
N ILE A 188 9.48 -21.04 -1.73
CA ILE A 188 8.53 -20.31 -2.59
C ILE A 188 9.26 -19.78 -3.81
N PHE A 189 8.68 -19.99 -5.00
CA PHE A 189 9.23 -19.50 -6.25
C PHE A 189 8.32 -18.46 -6.89
N ILE A 190 8.81 -17.23 -6.96
CA ILE A 190 8.15 -16.11 -7.63
C ILE A 190 8.84 -15.83 -8.96
N SER A 191 8.09 -15.93 -10.06
CA SER A 191 8.62 -15.64 -11.39
C SER A 191 8.62 -14.14 -11.67
N GLY A 192 9.78 -13.64 -12.09
CA GLY A 192 10.04 -12.22 -12.33
C GLY A 192 10.42 -11.43 -11.08
N GLY A 193 10.90 -10.20 -11.28
CA GLY A 193 11.46 -9.36 -10.22
C GLY A 193 12.84 -9.83 -9.74
N SER A 194 13.38 -9.15 -8.73
CA SER A 194 14.67 -9.46 -8.11
C SER A 194 14.51 -9.68 -6.61
N LYS A 195 15.36 -10.54 -6.05
CA LYS A 195 15.46 -10.73 -4.60
C LYS A 195 16.23 -9.56 -4.00
N ASP A 196 15.48 -8.60 -3.46
CA ASP A 196 16.03 -7.35 -2.92
C ASP A 196 16.08 -7.34 -1.38
N PHE A 197 16.04 -8.52 -0.73
CA PHE A 197 16.05 -8.65 0.74
C PHE A 197 17.05 -9.71 1.22
N LYS A 198 17.61 -9.51 2.41
CA LYS A 198 18.65 -10.38 3.00
C LYS A 198 18.09 -11.68 3.56
N SER A 199 17.01 -11.60 4.33
CA SER A 199 16.39 -12.73 5.02
C SER A 199 14.87 -12.63 4.99
N CYS A 200 14.20 -13.76 5.08
CA CYS A 200 12.75 -13.86 5.21
C CYS A 200 12.41 -15.01 6.15
N SER A 201 11.25 -14.97 6.80
CA SER A 201 10.80 -16.07 7.67
C SER A 201 10.32 -17.30 6.89
N VAL A 202 10.23 -17.19 5.57
CA VAL A 202 9.96 -18.32 4.67
C VAL A 202 10.97 -18.26 3.53
N ASP A 203 11.56 -19.40 3.20
CA ASP A 203 12.52 -19.48 2.11
C ASP A 203 11.84 -19.17 0.78
N CYS A 204 12.47 -18.26 0.04
CA CYS A 204 11.87 -17.68 -1.16
C CYS A 204 12.92 -17.27 -2.19
N THR A 205 12.57 -17.51 -3.45
CA THR A 205 13.39 -17.30 -4.64
C THR A 205 12.64 -16.47 -5.67
N PHE A 206 13.38 -15.60 -6.37
CA PHE A 206 12.86 -14.73 -7.43
C PHE A 206 13.69 -14.92 -8.69
N GLY A 207 13.07 -14.84 -9.86
CA GLY A 207 13.78 -14.83 -11.14
C GLY A 207 13.06 -15.61 -12.22
N SER A 208 13.82 -16.18 -13.15
CA SER A 208 13.31 -17.05 -14.21
C SER A 208 13.98 -18.41 -14.05
N SER A 209 13.17 -19.47 -14.00
CA SER A 209 13.63 -20.86 -13.92
C SER A 209 12.87 -21.67 -14.97
N SER A 210 13.59 -22.51 -15.72
CA SER A 210 13.01 -23.48 -16.65
C SER A 210 12.49 -24.72 -15.94
N ASP A 211 13.01 -25.02 -14.75
CA ASP A 211 12.93 -26.36 -14.16
C ASP A 211 11.87 -26.46 -13.06
N LYS A 212 11.33 -25.31 -12.61
CA LYS A 212 10.31 -25.25 -11.58
C LYS A 212 9.14 -24.36 -12.00
N LYS A 213 7.92 -24.87 -11.80
CA LYS A 213 6.70 -24.07 -11.97
C LYS A 213 6.64 -23.00 -10.87
N PRO A 214 6.44 -21.71 -11.20
CA PRO A 214 6.29 -20.66 -10.20
C PRO A 214 4.98 -20.79 -9.43
N ASP A 215 5.07 -20.52 -8.13
CA ASP A 215 3.93 -20.40 -7.23
C ASP A 215 3.13 -19.12 -7.57
N ALA A 216 3.85 -18.04 -7.90
CA ALA A 216 3.26 -16.80 -8.41
C ALA A 216 4.19 -16.09 -9.40
N ALA A 217 3.66 -15.17 -10.21
CA ALA A 217 4.40 -14.49 -11.25
C ALA A 217 3.91 -13.04 -11.48
N PHE A 218 4.82 -12.10 -11.74
CA PHE A 218 4.48 -10.69 -11.99
C PHE A 218 3.83 -10.45 -13.35
N GLY A 219 2.66 -9.80 -13.36
CA GLY A 219 1.86 -9.57 -14.55
C GLY A 219 0.73 -10.59 -14.68
N LEU A 220 -0.09 -10.41 -15.73
CA LEU A 220 -1.14 -11.37 -16.07
C LEU A 220 -0.49 -12.61 -16.69
N HIS A 221 -0.40 -13.68 -15.91
CA HIS A 221 0.10 -14.98 -16.36
C HIS A 221 -1.05 -15.96 -16.50
N GLN A 222 -1.16 -16.61 -17.66
CA GLN A 222 -2.26 -17.52 -18.00
C GLN A 222 -1.90 -19.01 -17.80
N LYS A 223 -0.82 -19.33 -17.07
CA LYS A 223 -0.47 -20.72 -16.79
C LYS A 223 -1.30 -21.23 -15.61
N ALA A 224 -2.06 -22.31 -15.84
CA ALA A 224 -2.91 -22.91 -14.82
C ALA A 224 -2.12 -23.21 -13.53
N GLY A 225 -2.62 -22.72 -12.39
CA GLY A 225 -2.03 -22.94 -11.06
C GLY A 225 -0.77 -22.12 -10.73
N THR A 226 -0.52 -21.01 -11.43
CA THR A 226 0.44 -19.97 -11.02
C THR A 226 -0.34 -18.69 -10.72
N LEU A 227 -0.17 -18.12 -9.52
CA LEU A 227 -0.87 -16.88 -9.13
C LEU A 227 -0.30 -15.66 -9.86
N SER A 228 -1.15 -14.79 -10.38
CA SER A 228 -0.77 -13.56 -11.07
C SER A 228 -0.65 -12.38 -10.10
N ILE A 229 0.41 -11.58 -10.23
CA ILE A 229 0.73 -10.47 -9.32
C ILE A 229 0.66 -9.12 -10.04
N ARG A 230 -0.14 -8.19 -9.50
CA ARG A 230 -0.08 -6.76 -9.83
C ARG A 230 0.70 -6.02 -8.76
N ARG A 231 1.87 -5.47 -9.09
CA ARG A 231 2.63 -4.59 -8.20
C ARG A 231 2.80 -3.20 -8.82
N SER A 232 2.44 -2.16 -8.08
CA SER A 232 2.60 -0.77 -8.50
C SER A 232 2.48 0.17 -7.30
N MET A 233 3.35 1.17 -7.19
CA MET A 233 3.22 2.23 -6.18
C MET A 233 2.59 3.52 -6.76
N GLU A 234 2.10 3.46 -7.99
CA GLU A 234 1.38 4.55 -8.65
C GLU A 234 -0.11 4.58 -8.27
N SER A 235 -0.71 5.76 -8.29
CA SER A 235 -2.14 5.96 -8.01
C SER A 235 -3.06 5.25 -9.02
N ALA A 236 -4.16 4.68 -8.52
CA ALA A 236 -5.21 4.08 -9.35
C ALA A 236 -5.92 5.10 -10.24
N THR A 237 -5.90 6.37 -9.84
CA THR A 237 -6.47 7.46 -10.65
C THR A 237 -5.74 7.62 -11.99
N TYR A 238 -4.41 7.44 -12.04
CA TYR A 238 -3.64 7.45 -13.29
C TYR A 238 -3.62 6.08 -13.97
N TYR A 239 -3.49 5.02 -13.18
CA TYR A 239 -3.36 3.65 -13.65
C TYR A 239 -4.50 2.81 -13.07
N GLN A 240 -5.61 2.77 -13.78
CA GLN A 240 -6.85 2.13 -13.31
C GLN A 240 -6.69 0.65 -12.93
N ASP A 241 -5.63 -0.02 -13.39
CA ASP A 241 -5.33 -1.41 -13.01
C ASP A 241 -4.73 -1.54 -11.60
N ASN A 242 -4.49 -0.43 -10.90
CA ASN A 242 -4.12 -0.41 -9.49
C ASN A 242 -5.35 -0.32 -8.58
N ASP A 243 -6.54 -0.02 -9.13
CA ASP A 243 -7.80 -0.19 -8.39
C ASP A 243 -7.99 -1.67 -8.07
N LEU A 244 -8.24 -1.99 -6.80
CA LEU A 244 -8.29 -3.36 -6.32
C LEU A 244 -9.38 -4.16 -7.03
N ALA A 245 -10.60 -3.62 -7.11
CA ALA A 245 -11.73 -4.30 -7.73
C ALA A 245 -11.51 -4.55 -9.22
N ARG A 246 -10.94 -3.57 -9.93
CA ARG A 246 -10.59 -3.71 -11.34
C ARG A 246 -9.45 -4.68 -11.58
N ALA A 247 -8.41 -4.67 -10.75
CA ALA A 247 -7.33 -5.64 -10.83
C ALA A 247 -7.86 -7.07 -10.70
N ARG A 248 -8.78 -7.32 -9.76
CA ARG A 248 -9.48 -8.61 -9.65
C ARG A 248 -10.29 -8.96 -10.88
N ARG A 249 -11.09 -8.03 -11.42
CA ARG A 249 -11.86 -8.27 -12.66
C ARG A 249 -10.97 -8.58 -13.85
N LYS A 250 -9.75 -8.05 -13.89
CA LYS A 250 -8.75 -8.37 -14.91
C LYS A 250 -8.07 -9.73 -14.72
N GLY A 251 -8.29 -10.39 -13.59
CA GLY A 251 -7.76 -11.72 -13.29
C GLY A 251 -6.50 -11.73 -12.43
N TYR A 252 -6.14 -10.63 -11.76
CA TYR A 252 -5.01 -10.64 -10.82
C TYR A 252 -5.35 -11.36 -9.50
N ASP A 253 -4.56 -12.38 -9.14
CA ASP A 253 -4.73 -13.16 -7.90
C ASP A 253 -4.13 -12.49 -6.66
N ILE A 254 -3.10 -11.65 -6.86
CA ILE A 254 -2.41 -10.90 -5.82
C ILE A 254 -2.23 -9.45 -6.28
N VAL A 255 -2.68 -8.49 -5.47
CA VAL A 255 -2.57 -7.06 -5.71
C VAL A 255 -1.71 -6.42 -4.63
N MET A 256 -0.72 -5.65 -5.07
CA MET A 256 0.31 -5.01 -4.24
C MET A 256 0.41 -3.53 -4.64
N THR A 257 -0.35 -2.66 -3.97
CA THR A 257 -0.31 -1.21 -4.20
C THR A 257 -0.07 -0.43 -2.91
N THR A 258 -0.09 0.90 -2.97
CA THR A 258 0.02 1.76 -1.78
C THR A 258 -1.17 1.56 -0.83
N SER A 259 -2.33 1.15 -1.33
CA SER A 259 -3.51 0.89 -0.51
C SER A 259 -3.22 -0.21 0.52
N LEU A 260 -3.50 0.08 1.79
CA LEU A 260 -3.42 -0.86 2.90
C LEU A 260 -4.48 -1.97 2.80
N SER A 261 -5.46 -1.83 1.91
CA SER A 261 -6.44 -2.85 1.52
C SER A 261 -5.92 -3.85 0.48
N SER A 262 -4.72 -3.63 -0.07
CA SER A 262 -4.04 -4.60 -0.92
C SER A 262 -3.74 -5.91 -0.17
N ASP A 263 -3.57 -7.02 -0.89
CA ASP A 263 -3.13 -8.28 -0.28
C ASP A 263 -1.77 -8.11 0.42
N VAL A 264 -0.86 -7.40 -0.25
CA VAL A 264 0.46 -7.05 0.28
C VAL A 264 0.76 -5.59 -0.03
N PRO A 265 0.45 -4.67 0.89
CA PRO A 265 0.66 -3.23 0.66
C PRO A 265 2.12 -2.87 0.44
N VAL A 266 2.38 -1.88 -0.41
CA VAL A 266 3.71 -1.35 -0.74
C VAL A 266 3.67 0.17 -0.57
N GLY A 267 3.97 0.63 0.64
CA GLY A 267 3.96 2.05 0.99
C GLY A 267 5.34 2.72 0.90
N TYR A 268 5.36 4.05 0.97
CA TYR A 268 6.57 4.88 0.97
C TYR A 268 7.09 5.19 2.38
N PHE A 269 6.86 4.30 3.34
CA PHE A 269 7.30 4.46 4.72
C PHE A 269 8.26 3.34 5.11
N SER A 270 9.37 3.69 5.75
CA SER A 270 10.35 2.74 6.27
C SER A 270 11.31 3.45 7.23
N TRP A 271 11.68 2.78 8.32
CA TRP A 271 12.76 3.23 9.19
C TRP A 271 14.14 3.15 8.53
N ALA A 272 14.32 2.25 7.56
CA ALA A 272 15.58 2.06 6.86
C ALA A 272 15.78 3.09 5.74
N GLU A 273 14.71 3.56 5.10
CA GLU A 273 14.78 4.54 4.00
C GLU A 273 14.67 5.98 4.50
N TYR A 274 13.92 6.22 5.58
CA TYR A 274 13.64 7.55 6.09
C TYR A 274 14.13 7.68 7.53
N ASP A 275 15.11 8.56 7.75
CA ASP A 275 15.54 8.95 9.11
C ASP A 275 14.51 9.89 9.75
N ILE A 276 13.31 9.36 10.02
CA ILE A 276 12.15 10.10 10.53
C ILE A 276 12.44 10.69 11.91
N MET A 277 13.39 10.14 12.66
CA MET A 277 13.80 10.65 13.98
C MET A 277 15.05 11.56 13.90
N ALA A 278 15.48 11.95 12.70
CA ALA A 278 16.58 12.90 12.53
C ALA A 278 16.33 14.19 13.35
N PRO A 279 17.37 14.74 14.00
CA PRO A 279 17.27 15.97 14.78
C PRO A 279 16.77 17.15 13.94
N VAL A 280 15.84 17.91 14.51
CA VAL A 280 15.30 19.13 13.89
C VAL A 280 16.39 20.19 13.79
N GLN A 281 16.59 20.73 12.59
CA GLN A 281 17.55 21.82 12.35
C GLN A 281 16.88 23.19 12.50
N PRO A 282 17.65 24.25 12.80
CA PRO A 282 17.13 25.63 12.81
C PRO A 282 16.49 26.01 11.47
N LYS A 283 15.29 26.59 11.54
CA LYS A 283 14.55 27.08 10.37
C LYS A 283 15.06 28.47 10.01
N THR A 284 15.78 28.59 8.90
CA THR A 284 16.58 29.77 8.54
C THR A 284 16.04 30.52 7.32
N GLU A 285 15.14 29.91 6.53
CA GLU A 285 14.58 30.56 5.35
C GLU A 285 13.50 31.56 5.75
N LYS A 286 13.43 32.68 5.01
CA LYS A 286 12.44 33.74 5.25
C LYS A 286 11.03 33.34 4.81
N ALA A 287 10.92 32.62 3.71
CA ALA A 287 9.65 32.06 3.26
C ALA A 287 9.20 30.97 4.25
N LEU A 288 7.90 30.89 4.51
CA LEU A 288 7.35 29.98 5.51
C LEU A 288 7.44 28.53 5.05
N ALA A 289 7.21 28.29 3.76
CA ALA A 289 7.16 26.96 3.18
C ALA A 289 7.99 26.83 1.91
N ALA A 290 8.34 25.59 1.58
CA ALA A 290 8.89 25.23 0.28
C ALA A 290 8.03 24.19 -0.46
N ALA A 291 8.02 24.30 -1.78
CA ALA A 291 7.31 23.40 -2.68
C ALA A 291 8.27 22.78 -3.72
N PHE A 292 8.10 21.49 -3.98
CA PHE A 292 8.89 20.73 -4.97
C PHE A 292 7.96 20.02 -5.95
N ILE A 293 7.18 20.80 -6.69
CA ILE A 293 6.14 20.29 -7.61
C ILE A 293 6.62 20.45 -9.06
N SER A 294 6.84 19.33 -9.75
CA SER A 294 7.27 19.36 -11.16
C SER A 294 6.25 18.81 -12.15
N ASN A 295 5.17 18.20 -11.67
CA ASN A 295 4.09 17.72 -12.52
C ASN A 295 2.91 18.69 -12.44
N GLY A 296 2.70 19.50 -13.48
CA GLY A 296 1.57 20.44 -13.53
C GLY A 296 0.22 19.77 -13.77
N GLY A 297 0.20 18.57 -14.35
CA GLY A 297 -1.01 17.83 -14.73
C GLY A 297 -1.55 16.91 -13.63
N ALA A 298 -1.52 17.36 -12.38
CA ALA A 298 -2.09 16.62 -11.26
C ALA A 298 -3.60 16.43 -11.44
N ARG A 299 -4.14 15.28 -11.03
CA ARG A 299 -5.59 14.97 -11.07
C ARG A 299 -6.24 15.30 -9.73
N ASN A 300 -5.95 16.50 -9.20
CA ASN A 300 -6.52 17.07 -7.98
C ASN A 300 -6.36 18.60 -7.98
N PHE A 301 -6.72 19.24 -6.86
CA PHE A 301 -6.72 20.70 -6.72
C PHE A 301 -5.41 21.30 -6.18
N ARG A 302 -4.29 20.56 -6.22
CA ARG A 302 -3.07 20.96 -5.48
C ARG A 302 -2.43 22.26 -5.95
N LEU A 303 -2.55 22.60 -7.25
CA LEU A 303 -1.98 23.84 -7.78
C LEU A 303 -2.85 25.02 -7.38
N GLN A 304 -4.18 24.85 -7.43
CA GLN A 304 -5.13 25.84 -6.93
C GLN A 304 -4.92 26.09 -5.43
N ALA A 305 -4.66 25.04 -4.64
CA ALA A 305 -4.32 25.20 -3.22
C ALA A 305 -3.00 25.96 -3.01
N LEU A 306 -1.97 25.69 -3.83
CA LEU A 306 -0.71 26.44 -3.79
C LEU A 306 -0.93 27.92 -4.10
N GLU A 307 -1.63 28.23 -5.19
CA GLU A 307 -1.98 29.61 -5.58
C GLU A 307 -2.76 30.32 -4.47
N ALA A 308 -3.81 29.68 -3.95
CA ALA A 308 -4.64 30.25 -2.90
C ALA A 308 -3.89 30.45 -1.57
N LEU A 309 -2.91 29.59 -1.23
CA LEU A 309 -2.02 29.84 -0.09
C LEU A 309 -1.15 31.09 -0.31
N MET A 310 -0.63 31.28 -1.53
CA MET A 310 0.17 32.46 -1.88
C MET A 310 -0.68 33.74 -1.87
N GLU A 311 -1.91 33.68 -2.39
CA GLU A 311 -2.89 34.77 -2.35
C GLU A 311 -3.29 35.14 -0.92
N ALA A 312 -3.38 34.14 -0.04
CA ALA A 312 -3.57 34.33 1.40
C ALA A 312 -2.30 34.83 2.11
N ASP A 313 -1.32 35.38 1.38
CA ASP A 313 -0.05 35.95 1.87
C ASP A 313 0.83 34.96 2.67
N VAL A 314 0.81 33.67 2.30
CA VAL A 314 1.84 32.72 2.74
C VAL A 314 3.01 32.80 1.77
N LYS A 315 4.18 33.26 2.23
CA LYS A 315 5.39 33.26 1.40
C LYS A 315 5.90 31.82 1.19
N ILE A 316 5.91 31.38 -0.06
CA ILE A 316 6.26 30.01 -0.47
C ILE A 316 7.36 30.07 -1.54
N ASP A 317 8.45 29.36 -1.30
CA ASP A 317 9.49 29.13 -2.31
C ASP A 317 9.23 27.83 -3.06
N SER A 318 8.94 27.91 -4.37
CA SER A 318 8.77 26.74 -5.23
C SER A 318 10.00 26.53 -6.10
N TYR A 319 10.62 25.36 -5.92
CA TYR A 319 11.81 24.90 -6.65
C TYR A 319 11.47 24.01 -7.84
N GLY A 320 10.27 23.42 -7.85
CA GLY A 320 9.82 22.55 -8.95
C GLY A 320 9.49 23.35 -10.21
N SER A 321 9.23 22.67 -11.34
CA SER A 321 8.86 23.37 -12.58
C SER A 321 7.53 24.12 -12.49
N CYS A 322 6.65 23.77 -11.55
CA CYS A 322 5.39 24.48 -11.30
C CYS A 322 5.59 25.64 -10.32
N HIS A 323 5.10 26.83 -10.67
CA HIS A 323 5.23 28.07 -9.87
C HIS A 323 6.67 28.41 -9.48
N ARG A 324 7.65 28.01 -10.31
CA ARG A 324 9.10 28.14 -10.06
C ARG A 324 9.54 29.59 -9.81
N ASN A 325 9.40 30.04 -8.57
CA ASN A 325 9.75 31.39 -8.12
C ASN A 325 11.08 31.42 -7.35
N ARG A 326 11.68 30.25 -7.11
CA ARG A 326 12.97 30.08 -6.46
C ARG A 326 13.87 29.20 -7.34
N ASP A 327 14.98 29.78 -7.76
CA ASP A 327 16.00 29.04 -8.50
C ASP A 327 17.01 28.34 -7.59
N GLY A 328 17.71 27.37 -8.18
CA GLY A 328 18.79 26.62 -7.53
C GLY A 328 18.61 25.11 -7.65
N ARG A 329 19.70 24.40 -7.96
CA ARG A 329 19.74 22.94 -7.88
C ARG A 329 20.04 22.54 -6.45
N VAL A 330 19.00 22.40 -5.63
CA VAL A 330 19.11 22.00 -4.23
C VAL A 330 18.82 20.51 -4.05
N GLU A 331 19.45 19.88 -3.06
CA GLU A 331 18.98 18.61 -2.53
C GLU A 331 17.70 18.90 -1.71
N LYS A 332 16.63 18.14 -1.98
CA LYS A 332 15.28 18.45 -1.52
C LYS A 332 15.19 18.40 0.00
N VAL A 333 15.66 17.32 0.64
CA VAL A 333 15.53 17.16 2.09
C VAL A 333 16.40 18.18 2.83
N GLU A 334 17.63 18.42 2.37
CA GLU A 334 18.53 19.43 2.92
C GLU A 334 17.97 20.85 2.78
N ALA A 335 17.27 21.15 1.68
CA ALA A 335 16.54 22.41 1.54
C ALA A 335 15.38 22.48 2.54
N LEU A 336 14.52 21.45 2.59
CA LEU A 336 13.36 21.40 3.46
C LEU A 336 13.72 21.58 4.95
N LYS A 337 14.89 21.09 5.39
CA LYS A 337 15.37 21.26 6.79
C LYS A 337 15.36 22.71 7.25
N ARG A 338 15.54 23.67 6.35
CA ARG A 338 15.60 25.11 6.65
C ARG A 338 14.23 25.82 6.64
N TYR A 339 13.17 25.18 6.15
CA TYR A 339 11.81 25.74 6.11
C TYR A 339 10.96 25.25 7.28
N LYS A 340 10.04 26.08 7.76
CA LYS A 340 9.08 25.68 8.80
C LYS A 340 8.09 24.65 8.27
N PHE A 341 7.62 24.85 7.04
CA PHE A 341 6.61 24.02 6.38
C PHE A 341 7.13 23.41 5.08
N SER A 342 6.63 22.23 4.73
CA SER A 342 6.89 21.55 3.47
C SER A 342 5.56 21.27 2.77
N LEU A 343 5.37 21.70 1.52
CA LEU A 343 4.16 21.38 0.77
C LEU A 343 4.24 19.96 0.24
N ALA A 344 3.69 19.01 1.00
CA ALA A 344 3.63 17.59 0.68
C ALA A 344 2.38 17.28 -0.16
N PHE A 345 2.28 17.90 -1.34
CA PHE A 345 1.11 17.81 -2.20
C PHE A 345 1.21 16.63 -3.17
N GLU A 346 0.33 15.66 -3.02
CA GLU A 346 0.22 14.50 -3.89
C GLU A 346 -0.41 14.83 -5.24
N ASN A 347 -0.23 13.94 -6.21
CA ASN A 347 -0.80 14.11 -7.55
C ASN A 347 -2.31 13.82 -7.60
N THR A 348 -2.82 13.07 -6.63
CA THR A 348 -4.20 12.56 -6.54
C THR A 348 -4.61 12.49 -5.07
N ASN A 349 -5.92 12.50 -4.81
CA ASN A 349 -6.50 12.40 -3.47
C ASN A 349 -7.08 11.01 -3.28
N GLU A 350 -6.21 10.01 -3.12
CA GLU A 350 -6.60 8.60 -3.02
C GLU A 350 -6.29 8.09 -1.60
N GLU A 351 -7.23 7.35 -1.01
CA GLU A 351 -6.99 6.60 0.24
C GLU A 351 -5.76 5.70 0.01
N ASP A 352 -4.78 5.76 0.89
CA ASP A 352 -3.59 4.89 0.75
C ASP A 352 -2.37 5.66 0.26
N TYR A 353 -2.63 6.71 -0.50
CA TYR A 353 -1.65 7.29 -1.39
C TYR A 353 -0.85 8.39 -0.68
N VAL A 354 0.02 7.94 0.24
CA VAL A 354 0.98 8.78 0.97
C VAL A 354 2.38 8.43 0.52
N THR A 355 3.06 9.36 -0.15
CA THR A 355 4.34 9.11 -0.82
C THR A 355 5.54 9.69 -0.07
N GLU A 356 6.72 9.65 -0.71
CA GLU A 356 7.95 10.23 -0.19
C GLU A 356 7.79 11.70 0.22
N LYS A 357 6.84 12.44 -0.37
CA LYS A 357 6.62 13.86 -0.06
C LYS A 357 6.29 14.09 1.41
N PHE A 358 5.44 13.25 1.98
CA PHE A 358 5.07 13.35 3.38
C PHE A 358 6.23 12.92 4.28
N PHE A 359 6.80 11.73 4.06
CA PHE A 359 7.86 11.20 4.91
C PHE A 359 9.16 12.01 4.86
N GLN A 360 9.54 12.55 3.70
CA GLN A 360 10.69 13.46 3.58
C GLN A 360 10.48 14.77 4.36
N SER A 361 9.24 15.24 4.48
CA SER A 361 8.92 16.40 5.32
C SER A 361 9.18 16.10 6.80
N LEU A 362 8.78 14.90 7.25
CA LEU A 362 9.06 14.43 8.62
C LEU A 362 10.56 14.29 8.87
N VAL A 363 11.32 13.71 7.94
CA VAL A 363 12.80 13.62 8.01
C VAL A 363 13.42 15.00 8.16
N ALA A 364 12.98 15.97 7.36
CA ALA A 364 13.46 17.35 7.43
C ALA A 364 13.09 18.09 8.73
N GLY A 365 12.20 17.52 9.54
CA GLY A 365 11.65 18.17 10.73
C GLY A 365 10.86 19.41 10.37
N SER A 366 10.19 19.41 9.22
CA SER A 366 9.34 20.49 8.71
C SER A 366 7.91 20.01 8.72
N VAL A 367 6.97 20.86 9.12
CA VAL A 367 5.56 20.48 9.24
C VAL A 367 4.98 20.29 7.83
N PRO A 368 4.57 19.07 7.43
CA PRO A 368 3.93 18.85 6.14
C PRO A 368 2.58 19.57 6.07
N VAL A 369 2.38 20.31 4.98
CA VAL A 369 1.07 20.80 4.54
C VAL A 369 0.63 19.90 3.39
N VAL A 370 -0.52 19.25 3.54
CA VAL A 370 -0.93 18.11 2.72
C VAL A 370 -2.15 18.45 1.87
N VAL A 371 -2.05 18.08 0.60
CA VAL A 371 -3.18 17.85 -0.32
C VAL A 371 -2.96 16.44 -0.85
N GLY A 372 -3.83 15.49 -0.56
CA GLY A 372 -3.60 14.09 -0.90
C GLY A 372 -4.58 13.13 -0.26
N ALA A 373 -4.07 12.07 0.36
CA ALA A 373 -4.89 11.03 0.97
C ALA A 373 -5.86 11.61 2.03
N PRO A 374 -7.17 11.31 1.95
CA PRO A 374 -8.18 11.88 2.84
C PRO A 374 -8.00 11.44 4.32
N ASN A 375 -7.28 10.35 4.53
CA ASN A 375 -6.99 9.69 5.80
C ASN A 375 -5.51 9.85 6.26
N ILE A 376 -4.83 10.92 5.83
CA ILE A 376 -3.42 11.19 6.17
C ILE A 376 -3.14 11.17 7.69
N GLU A 377 -4.13 11.45 8.53
CA GLU A 377 -4.04 11.34 10.00
C GLU A 377 -3.53 9.98 10.48
N GLU A 378 -3.83 8.91 9.76
CA GLU A 378 -3.39 7.54 10.06
C GLU A 378 -1.91 7.29 9.76
N PHE A 379 -1.32 8.15 8.92
CA PHE A 379 0.08 8.14 8.51
C PHE A 379 0.92 9.15 9.29
N ALA A 380 0.30 9.98 10.12
CA ALA A 380 0.97 11.04 10.85
C ALA A 380 1.56 10.52 12.19
N PRO A 381 2.77 10.98 12.59
CA PRO A 381 3.37 10.57 13.87
C PRO A 381 2.57 11.07 15.09
N SER A 382 1.90 12.22 14.97
CA SER A 382 0.95 12.75 15.94
C SER A 382 -0.14 13.62 15.26
N PRO A 383 -1.29 13.86 15.90
CA PRO A 383 -2.37 14.67 15.30
C PRO A 383 -1.94 16.10 14.92
N ASP A 384 -1.06 16.72 15.69
CA ASP A 384 -0.58 18.10 15.45
C ASP A 384 0.61 18.19 14.50
N SER A 385 1.09 17.07 13.97
CA SER A 385 2.34 17.02 13.18
C SER A 385 2.20 17.44 11.72
N PHE A 386 1.00 17.76 11.25
CA PHE A 386 0.71 18.12 9.87
C PHE A 386 -0.45 19.12 9.78
N LEU A 387 -0.60 19.75 8.60
CA LEU A 387 -1.76 20.55 8.23
C LEU A 387 -2.40 19.94 6.98
N HIS A 388 -3.72 19.77 6.96
CA HIS A 388 -4.42 19.12 5.85
C HIS A 388 -5.39 20.07 5.18
N ILE A 389 -5.22 20.24 3.87
CA ILE A 389 -6.17 20.91 2.99
C ILE A 389 -6.96 19.79 2.29
N LYS A 390 -8.09 19.39 2.86
CA LYS A 390 -8.97 18.33 2.29
C LYS A 390 -9.74 18.86 1.09
N GLN A 391 -10.08 20.14 1.12
CA GLN A 391 -10.81 20.86 0.09
C GLN A 391 -10.39 22.34 0.04
N MET A 392 -10.77 23.05 -1.03
CA MET A 392 -10.36 24.45 -1.24
C MET A 392 -10.77 25.40 -0.11
N THR A 393 -11.88 25.15 0.57
CA THR A 393 -12.32 25.98 1.71
C THR A 393 -11.40 25.88 2.93
N ASP A 394 -10.52 24.88 2.97
CA ASP A 394 -9.57 24.69 4.07
C ASP A 394 -8.31 25.54 3.90
N VAL A 395 -8.08 26.11 2.71
CA VAL A 395 -6.84 26.85 2.41
C VAL A 395 -6.68 28.06 3.34
N GLU A 396 -7.73 28.86 3.52
CA GLU A 396 -7.68 30.06 4.38
C GLU A 396 -7.41 29.71 5.86
N PRO A 397 -8.15 28.79 6.52
CA PRO A 397 -7.84 28.41 7.89
C PRO A 397 -6.45 27.76 8.02
N VAL A 398 -5.99 26.99 7.03
CA VAL A 398 -4.62 26.44 7.02
C VAL A 398 -3.58 27.55 6.87
N ALA A 399 -3.77 28.53 5.98
CA ALA A 399 -2.89 29.68 5.85
C ALA A 399 -2.80 30.47 7.15
N LYS A 400 -3.95 30.70 7.81
CA LYS A 400 -3.99 31.35 9.14
C LYS A 400 -3.23 30.55 10.19
N ARG A 401 -3.38 29.22 10.20
CA ARG A 401 -2.64 28.34 11.11
C ARG A 401 -1.14 28.35 10.83
N MET A 402 -0.71 28.35 9.56
CA MET A 402 0.70 28.44 9.18
C MET A 402 1.35 29.73 9.70
N LYS A 403 0.69 30.88 9.52
CA LYS A 403 1.17 32.17 10.04
C LYS A 403 1.22 32.18 11.57
N TYR A 404 0.16 31.72 12.23
CA TYR A 404 0.14 31.60 13.69
C TYR A 404 1.30 30.76 14.21
N LEU A 405 1.53 29.57 13.64
CA LEU A 405 2.66 28.71 14.02
C LEU A 405 4.01 29.36 13.67
N ALA A 406 4.10 30.11 12.58
CA ALA A 406 5.32 30.83 12.22
C ALA A 406 5.69 31.90 13.26
N ASP A 407 4.70 32.60 13.81
CA ASP A 407 4.87 33.70 14.76
C ASP A 407 4.92 33.24 16.23
N ASN A 408 4.56 31.99 16.51
CA ASN A 408 4.50 31.43 17.87
C ASN A 408 5.44 30.22 18.01
N PRO A 409 6.70 30.41 18.45
CA PRO A 409 7.68 29.33 18.57
C PRO A 409 7.22 28.14 19.41
N ASP A 410 6.53 28.37 20.53
CA ASP A 410 6.04 27.30 21.41
C ASP A 410 4.98 26.44 20.71
N ALA A 411 4.04 27.09 20.02
CA ALA A 411 3.02 26.39 19.26
C ALA A 411 3.63 25.61 18.08
N TYR A 412 4.65 26.15 17.41
CA TYR A 412 5.40 25.42 16.39
C TYR A 412 6.14 24.22 16.98
N ASN A 413 6.85 24.39 18.08
CA ASN A 413 7.58 23.32 18.74
C ASN A 413 6.64 22.18 19.18
N GLN A 414 5.42 22.51 19.60
CA GLN A 414 4.40 21.50 19.93
C GLN A 414 4.06 20.58 18.73
N THR A 415 4.06 21.09 17.50
CA THR A 415 3.85 20.26 16.29
C THR A 415 4.97 19.25 16.04
N LEU A 416 6.18 19.52 16.55
CA LEU A 416 7.36 18.68 16.40
C LEU A 416 7.72 17.91 17.69
N ARG A 417 6.89 18.01 18.73
CA ARG A 417 7.13 17.37 20.05
C ARG A 417 7.36 15.86 19.96
N TRP A 418 6.69 15.19 19.00
CA TRP A 418 6.86 13.77 18.70
C TRP A 418 8.31 13.39 18.33
N LYS A 419 9.15 14.33 17.86
CA LYS A 419 10.57 14.08 17.61
C LYS A 419 11.37 13.78 18.89
N GLN A 420 10.91 14.28 20.02
CA GLN A 420 11.54 14.08 21.33
C GLN A 420 10.87 12.95 22.11
N GLU A 421 9.54 12.95 22.15
CA GLU A 421 8.75 11.96 22.93
C GLU A 421 8.56 10.62 22.20
N GLY A 422 8.81 10.62 20.89
CA GLY A 422 8.48 9.51 20.00
C GLY A 422 7.10 9.66 19.36
N PRO A 423 6.88 9.00 18.20
CA PRO A 423 5.59 9.00 17.53
C PRO A 423 4.59 8.07 18.24
N SER A 424 3.32 8.16 17.86
CA SER A 424 2.27 7.28 18.36
C SER A 424 2.55 5.79 18.11
N ASP A 425 1.97 4.91 18.94
CA ASP A 425 2.05 3.46 18.73
C ASP A 425 1.43 3.04 17.39
N SER A 426 0.36 3.71 16.95
CA SER A 426 -0.26 3.45 15.64
C SER A 426 0.68 3.78 14.49
N PHE A 427 1.41 4.90 14.58
CA PHE A 427 2.43 5.25 13.59
C PHE A 427 3.58 4.23 13.58
N LYS A 428 4.06 3.81 14.76
CA LYS A 428 5.07 2.74 14.85
C LYS A 428 4.56 1.46 14.19
N ALA A 429 3.36 1.02 14.54
CA ALA A 429 2.73 -0.16 13.95
C ALA A 429 2.56 -0.05 12.43
N LEU A 430 2.31 1.13 11.87
CA LEU A 430 2.31 1.33 10.42
C LEU A 430 3.72 1.16 9.83
N VAL A 431 4.70 1.93 10.32
CA VAL A 431 6.05 1.97 9.74
C VAL A 431 6.79 0.64 9.91
N ASP A 432 6.56 -0.07 11.02
CA ASP A 432 7.14 -1.39 11.29
C ASP A 432 6.73 -2.46 10.28
N MET A 433 5.64 -2.27 9.52
CA MET A 433 5.31 -3.16 8.41
C MET A 433 6.46 -3.23 7.39
N ALA A 434 7.19 -2.13 7.20
CA ALA A 434 8.31 -2.07 6.28
C ALA A 434 9.60 -2.73 6.82
N ALA A 435 9.63 -3.10 8.11
CA ALA A 435 10.72 -3.90 8.68
C ALA A 435 10.83 -5.29 8.02
N VAL A 436 9.77 -5.71 7.33
CA VAL A 436 9.81 -6.86 6.43
C VAL A 436 9.57 -6.36 5.01
N HIS A 437 10.59 -6.52 4.16
CA HIS A 437 10.55 -6.09 2.77
C HIS A 437 9.30 -6.64 2.05
N SER A 438 8.67 -5.82 1.21
CA SER A 438 7.41 -6.17 0.52
C SER A 438 7.48 -7.50 -0.25
N SER A 439 8.61 -7.81 -0.90
CA SER A 439 8.83 -9.09 -1.55
C SER A 439 8.86 -10.28 -0.59
N CYS A 440 9.40 -10.14 0.63
CA CYS A 440 9.32 -11.19 1.65
C CYS A 440 7.89 -11.35 2.16
N ARG A 441 7.17 -10.24 2.39
CA ARG A 441 5.74 -10.30 2.75
C ARG A 441 4.89 -11.00 1.68
N LEU A 442 5.22 -10.82 0.40
CA LEU A 442 4.63 -11.59 -0.70
C LEU A 442 4.89 -13.09 -0.56
N CYS A 443 6.11 -13.52 -0.25
CA CYS A 443 6.41 -14.94 -0.03
C CYS A 443 5.64 -15.51 1.16
N ILE A 444 5.56 -14.76 2.28
CA ILE A 444 4.77 -15.13 3.46
C ILE A 444 3.29 -15.28 3.08
N PHE A 445 2.76 -14.35 2.29
CA PHE A 445 1.37 -14.39 1.83
C PHE A 445 1.09 -15.63 0.96
N VAL A 446 1.95 -15.92 -0.02
CA VAL A 446 1.81 -17.10 -0.87
C VAL A 446 1.93 -18.39 -0.07
N ALA A 447 2.94 -18.50 0.80
CA ALA A 447 3.14 -19.66 1.67
C ALA A 447 1.95 -19.88 2.63
N THR A 448 1.40 -18.78 3.17
CA THR A 448 0.20 -18.84 4.03
C THR A 448 -0.99 -19.37 3.24
N ARG A 449 -1.24 -18.86 2.03
CA ARG A 449 -2.32 -19.37 1.17
C ARG A 449 -2.15 -20.85 0.83
N ILE A 450 -0.93 -21.32 0.56
CA ILE A 450 -0.68 -22.74 0.30
C ILE A 450 -1.09 -23.59 1.51
N ARG A 451 -0.66 -23.23 2.72
CA ARG A 451 -1.04 -23.94 3.95
C ARG A 451 -2.54 -23.90 4.22
N GLU A 452 -3.19 -22.75 4.02
CA GLU A 452 -4.64 -22.60 4.18
C GLU A 452 -5.46 -23.44 3.19
N GLN A 453 -4.96 -23.68 1.98
CA GLN A 453 -5.64 -24.59 1.04
C GLN A 453 -5.49 -26.05 1.47
N GLU A 454 -4.32 -26.45 1.96
CA GLU A 454 -4.08 -27.81 2.46
C GLU A 454 -4.95 -28.13 3.69
N GLU A 455 -5.12 -27.17 4.59
CA GLU A 455 -5.97 -27.30 5.78
C GLU A 455 -7.47 -27.43 5.47
N LYS A 456 -7.90 -27.19 4.22
CA LYS A 456 -9.27 -27.47 3.80
C LYS A 456 -9.52 -28.95 3.50
N SER A 457 -8.47 -29.78 3.52
CA SER A 457 -8.60 -31.23 3.41
C SER A 457 -9.45 -31.81 4.55
N PRO A 458 -10.24 -32.87 4.33
CA PRO A 458 -11.06 -33.49 5.38
C PRO A 458 -10.25 -33.92 6.61
N GLU A 459 -9.02 -34.37 6.41
CA GLU A 459 -8.12 -34.85 7.45
C GLU A 459 -7.75 -33.72 8.43
N LEU A 460 -7.41 -32.53 7.89
CA LEU A 460 -7.00 -31.39 8.70
C LEU A 460 -8.18 -30.56 9.22
N LYS A 461 -9.34 -30.62 8.56
CA LYS A 461 -10.58 -29.96 9.00
C LYS A 461 -11.13 -30.52 10.32
N ASN A 462 -10.93 -31.81 10.57
CA ASN A 462 -11.51 -32.52 11.72
C ASN A 462 -10.57 -32.57 12.93
N ARG A 463 -9.53 -31.73 12.96
CA ARG A 463 -8.61 -31.66 14.11
C ARG A 463 -9.32 -31.13 15.35
N PRO A 464 -9.03 -31.69 16.54
CA PRO A 464 -9.83 -31.46 17.73
C PRO A 464 -9.77 -30.00 18.20
N CYS A 465 -8.62 -29.32 18.15
CA CYS A 465 -8.38 -27.88 18.43
C CYS A 465 -9.02 -27.30 19.72
N LYS A 466 -9.60 -28.17 20.54
CA LYS A 466 -10.13 -27.96 21.87
C LYS A 466 -10.16 -29.32 22.59
N CYS A 467 -10.02 -29.30 23.90
CA CYS A 467 -10.07 -30.47 24.76
C CYS A 467 -10.97 -30.17 25.96
N THR A 468 -11.92 -31.05 26.25
CA THR A 468 -12.83 -30.89 27.40
C THR A 468 -12.58 -31.99 28.43
N ARG A 469 -12.26 -31.59 29.66
CA ARG A 469 -12.06 -32.48 30.80
C ARG A 469 -12.91 -32.01 31.98
N GLY A 470 -13.92 -32.81 32.35
CA GLY A 470 -14.91 -32.39 33.35
C GLY A 470 -15.75 -31.22 32.82
N SER A 471 -15.78 -30.11 33.55
CA SER A 471 -16.46 -28.87 33.15
C SER A 471 -15.54 -27.85 32.46
N GLU A 472 -14.24 -28.14 32.35
CA GLU A 472 -13.27 -27.21 31.75
C GLU A 472 -13.00 -27.59 30.29
N THR A 473 -13.08 -26.60 29.41
CA THR A 473 -12.63 -26.72 28.01
C THR A 473 -11.42 -25.84 27.80
N VAL A 474 -10.38 -26.40 27.18
CA VAL A 474 -9.18 -25.68 26.74
C VAL A 474 -9.21 -25.58 25.23
N TYR A 475 -8.99 -24.39 24.68
CA TYR A 475 -8.91 -24.09 23.26
C TYR A 475 -7.45 -23.96 22.84
N HIS A 476 -7.10 -24.54 21.69
CA HIS A 476 -5.79 -24.41 21.06
C HIS A 476 -5.87 -23.39 19.93
N LEU A 477 -5.12 -22.29 20.09
CA LEU A 477 -5.05 -21.17 19.17
C LEU A 477 -3.63 -21.06 18.60
N TYR A 478 -3.51 -20.44 17.43
CA TYR A 478 -2.22 -20.22 16.78
C TYR A 478 -1.99 -18.72 16.59
N VAL A 479 -0.83 -18.23 17.00
CA VAL A 479 -0.52 -16.79 16.93
C VAL A 479 0.87 -16.58 16.34
N ARG A 480 1.00 -15.66 15.38
CA ARG A 480 2.30 -15.19 14.89
C ARG A 480 2.44 -13.69 14.99
N GLU A 481 3.68 -13.22 15.13
CA GLU A 481 3.96 -11.80 14.92
C GLU A 481 3.72 -11.45 13.44
N ARG A 482 3.03 -10.35 13.18
CA ARG A 482 2.84 -9.81 11.82
C ARG A 482 4.20 -9.68 11.12
N GLY A 483 4.31 -10.24 9.92
CA GLY A 483 5.56 -10.24 9.14
C GLY A 483 6.46 -11.46 9.39
N ARG A 484 6.03 -12.39 10.25
CA ARG A 484 6.60 -13.75 10.33
C ARG A 484 5.66 -14.78 9.70
N PHE A 485 6.19 -15.95 9.42
CA PHE A 485 5.44 -17.03 8.79
C PHE A 485 4.97 -18.06 9.81
N ASP A 486 5.88 -18.54 10.65
CA ASP A 486 5.61 -19.56 11.65
C ASP A 486 4.70 -19.05 12.77
N MET A 487 3.90 -19.97 13.30
CA MET A 487 2.87 -19.73 14.30
C MET A 487 3.24 -20.41 15.61
N GLU A 488 2.88 -19.78 16.71
CA GLU A 488 3.06 -20.30 18.06
C GLU A 488 1.74 -20.79 18.65
N SER A 489 1.78 -21.95 19.31
CA SER A 489 0.65 -22.50 20.07
C SER A 489 0.35 -21.66 21.31
N ILE A 490 -0.93 -21.32 21.47
CA ILE A 490 -1.49 -20.59 22.61
C ILE A 490 -2.71 -21.36 23.13
N PHE A 491 -2.80 -21.52 24.44
CA PHE A 491 -3.91 -22.22 25.09
C PHE A 491 -4.75 -21.26 25.93
N LEU A 492 -6.07 -21.27 25.75
CA LEU A 492 -7.01 -20.53 26.57
C LEU A 492 -8.10 -21.44 27.13
N LYS A 493 -8.46 -21.22 28.39
CA LYS A 493 -9.56 -21.93 29.06
C LYS A 493 -10.88 -21.20 28.78
N ASP A 494 -11.98 -21.94 28.69
CA ASP A 494 -13.32 -21.41 28.40
C ASP A 494 -13.74 -20.28 29.36
N GLY A 495 -13.50 -20.47 30.66
CA GLY A 495 -13.75 -19.43 31.69
C GLY A 495 -12.85 -18.19 31.59
N ASN A 496 -11.89 -18.17 30.67
CA ASN A 496 -10.94 -17.07 30.48
C ASN A 496 -10.79 -16.67 29.00
N LEU A 497 -11.84 -16.82 28.18
CA LEU A 497 -11.90 -16.33 26.80
C LEU A 497 -12.08 -14.80 26.74
N THR A 498 -11.12 -14.08 27.31
CA THR A 498 -11.09 -12.62 27.35
C THR A 498 -9.93 -12.06 26.54
N LEU A 499 -10.06 -10.81 26.10
CA LEU A 499 -8.99 -10.13 25.35
C LEU A 499 -7.72 -9.99 26.19
N GLU A 500 -7.85 -9.71 27.49
CA GLU A 500 -6.71 -9.58 28.39
C GLU A 500 -6.02 -10.93 28.65
N ALA A 501 -6.78 -12.02 28.75
CA ALA A 501 -6.21 -13.36 28.85
C ALA A 501 -5.46 -13.76 27.57
N LEU A 502 -6.01 -13.47 26.39
CA LEU A 502 -5.34 -13.72 25.11
C LEU A 502 -4.04 -12.91 25.01
N LYS A 503 -4.07 -11.61 25.31
CA LYS A 503 -2.86 -10.77 25.33
C LYS A 503 -1.83 -11.30 26.30
N SER A 504 -2.24 -11.67 27.51
CA SER A 504 -1.34 -12.19 28.55
C SER A 504 -0.71 -13.52 28.14
N ALA A 505 -1.48 -14.43 27.54
CA ALA A 505 -0.99 -15.72 27.04
C ALA A 505 0.03 -15.52 25.89
N VAL A 506 -0.27 -14.63 24.94
CA VAL A 506 0.64 -14.27 23.84
C VAL A 506 1.93 -13.67 24.40
N LEU A 507 1.84 -12.70 25.31
CA LEU A 507 3.03 -12.10 25.92
C LEU A 507 3.87 -13.12 26.70
N ALA A 508 3.23 -14.03 27.44
CA ALA A 508 3.92 -15.08 28.18
C ALA A 508 4.65 -16.05 27.25
N LYS A 509 3.99 -16.51 26.17
CA LYS A 509 4.58 -17.40 25.16
C LYS A 509 5.76 -16.73 24.45
N PHE A 510 5.57 -15.53 23.93
CA PHE A 510 6.64 -14.84 23.19
C PHE A 510 7.82 -14.45 24.12
N LYS A 511 7.56 -14.16 25.40
CA LYS A 511 8.64 -13.96 26.39
C LYS A 511 9.40 -15.26 26.68
N SER A 512 8.73 -16.40 26.82
CA SER A 512 9.40 -17.69 27.10
C SER A 512 10.32 -18.12 25.95
N LEU A 513 9.94 -17.78 24.71
CA LEU A 513 10.75 -17.98 23.52
C LEU A 513 11.91 -16.99 23.35
N ARG A 514 12.05 -16.01 24.26
CA ARG A 514 12.99 -14.88 24.14
C ARG A 514 12.84 -14.16 22.79
N HIS A 515 11.59 -13.97 22.38
CA HIS A 515 11.25 -13.46 21.06
C HIS A 515 11.81 -12.06 20.83
N GLU A 516 12.37 -11.85 19.64
CA GLU A 516 12.83 -10.55 19.18
C GLU A 516 11.85 -9.99 18.13
N PRO A 517 11.18 -8.85 18.37
CA PRO A 517 10.26 -8.28 17.40
C PRO A 517 10.93 -7.94 16.07
N ILE A 518 10.19 -8.10 14.97
CA ILE A 518 10.73 -7.85 13.61
C ILE A 518 11.27 -6.42 13.45
N TRP A 519 10.64 -5.45 14.10
CA TRP A 519 11.03 -4.05 14.00
C TRP A 519 12.31 -3.70 14.74
N LYS A 520 12.81 -4.57 15.65
CA LYS A 520 13.93 -4.22 16.54
C LYS A 520 15.23 -3.90 15.79
N LYS A 521 15.45 -4.50 14.62
CA LYS A 521 16.65 -4.24 13.81
C LYS A 521 16.58 -2.88 13.08
N GLU A 522 15.41 -2.53 12.54
CA GLU A 522 15.24 -1.35 11.69
C GLU A 522 14.80 -0.11 12.45
N ARG A 523 13.96 -0.25 13.49
CA ARG A 523 13.46 0.88 14.25
C ARG A 523 14.63 1.63 14.92
N PRO A 524 14.67 2.97 14.93
CA PRO A 524 15.73 3.74 15.59
C PRO A 524 15.90 3.36 17.06
N ALA A 525 17.13 3.36 17.56
CA ALA A 525 17.44 2.95 18.94
C ALA A 525 16.66 3.77 19.99
N SER A 526 16.43 5.06 19.72
CA SER A 526 15.63 5.95 20.57
C SER A 526 14.17 5.52 20.75
N LEU A 527 13.64 4.66 19.86
CA LEU A 527 12.26 4.19 19.87
C LEU A 527 12.10 2.72 20.28
N ARG A 528 13.19 2.02 20.63
CA ARG A 528 13.14 0.58 20.95
C ARG A 528 12.63 0.29 22.36
N GLY A 529 12.61 1.28 23.24
CA GLY A 529 12.16 1.12 24.63
C GLY A 529 13.05 0.17 25.44
N ASP A 530 12.48 -0.35 26.53
CA ASP A 530 13.03 -1.51 27.22
C ASP A 530 12.71 -2.80 26.43
N SER A 531 13.36 -3.91 26.74
CA SER A 531 13.13 -5.18 26.03
C SER A 531 11.75 -5.81 26.28
N ALA A 532 10.80 -5.06 26.86
CA ALA A 532 9.47 -5.54 27.15
C ALA A 532 8.59 -5.56 25.90
N LEU A 533 7.93 -6.69 25.65
CA LEU A 533 6.91 -6.79 24.62
C LEU A 533 5.61 -6.15 25.10
N ARG A 534 5.04 -5.24 24.30
CA ARG A 534 3.65 -4.80 24.41
C ARG A 534 2.89 -5.14 23.14
N VAL A 535 1.64 -5.54 23.33
CA VAL A 535 0.70 -5.81 22.24
C VAL A 535 0.01 -4.50 21.84
N HIS A 536 0.16 -4.11 20.58
CA HIS A 536 -0.63 -3.05 19.96
C HIS A 536 -2.02 -3.57 19.55
N GLY A 537 -2.05 -4.74 18.91
CA GLY A 537 -3.28 -5.35 18.40
C GLY A 537 -3.11 -6.84 18.17
N ILE A 538 -4.22 -7.56 18.31
CA ILE A 538 -4.36 -8.99 17.96
C ILE A 538 -5.63 -9.10 17.12
N TYR A 539 -5.52 -9.73 15.96
CA TYR A 539 -6.62 -9.84 15.02
C TYR A 539 -6.58 -11.19 14.28
N PRO A 540 -7.72 -11.70 13.78
CA PRO A 540 -7.74 -12.95 13.02
C PRO A 540 -6.84 -12.89 11.79
N LEU A 541 -6.19 -14.01 11.48
CA LEU A 541 -5.39 -14.14 10.26
C LEU A 541 -6.25 -13.90 9.01
N GLY A 542 -5.67 -13.26 7.99
CA GLY A 542 -6.31 -13.04 6.69
C GLY A 542 -6.93 -11.67 6.51
N LEU A 543 -6.93 -10.81 7.53
CA LEU A 543 -7.30 -9.40 7.37
C LEU A 543 -6.26 -8.62 6.56
N THR A 544 -6.73 -7.66 5.78
CA THR A 544 -5.87 -6.64 5.14
C THR A 544 -5.23 -5.74 6.20
N GLN A 545 -4.18 -4.99 5.84
CA GLN A 545 -3.52 -4.10 6.81
C GLN A 545 -4.42 -2.91 7.19
N ARG A 546 -5.24 -2.43 6.25
CA ARG A 546 -6.32 -1.46 6.48
C ARG A 546 -7.24 -1.94 7.60
N GLN A 547 -7.76 -3.16 7.46
CA GLN A 547 -8.61 -3.78 8.47
C GLN A 547 -7.88 -3.99 9.79
N ALA A 548 -6.71 -4.61 9.77
CA ALA A 548 -5.96 -4.98 10.96
C ALA A 548 -5.55 -3.79 11.84
N LEU A 549 -5.16 -2.67 11.23
CA LEU A 549 -4.67 -1.50 11.95
C LEU A 549 -5.77 -0.48 12.30
N TYR A 550 -6.82 -0.36 11.48
CA TYR A 550 -7.72 0.79 11.58
C TYR A 550 -9.22 0.43 11.64
N ASN A 551 -9.68 -0.68 11.05
CA ASN A 551 -11.12 -0.99 11.01
C ASN A 551 -11.56 -2.10 11.96
N PHE A 552 -10.68 -3.06 12.27
CA PHE A 552 -11.02 -4.24 13.06
C PHE A 552 -10.68 -4.03 14.54
N LYS A 553 -11.65 -4.38 15.39
CA LYS A 553 -11.45 -4.60 16.82
C LYS A 553 -12.47 -5.63 17.30
N PHE A 554 -12.09 -6.43 18.28
CA PHE A 554 -13.07 -7.24 19.00
C PHE A 554 -13.98 -6.31 19.83
N GLU A 555 -15.29 -6.40 19.60
CA GLU A 555 -16.33 -5.73 20.39
C GLU A 555 -16.48 -6.43 21.76
N GLY A 556 -15.46 -6.26 22.62
CA GLY A 556 -15.39 -6.89 23.94
C GLY A 556 -15.17 -8.40 23.90
N ASN A 557 -15.16 -9.01 25.09
CA ASN A 557 -14.81 -10.43 25.28
C ASN A 557 -15.76 -11.41 24.57
N SER A 558 -17.05 -11.07 24.46
CA SER A 558 -18.05 -11.92 23.80
C SER A 558 -17.75 -12.14 22.32
N SER A 559 -17.31 -11.10 21.62
CA SER A 559 -16.94 -11.21 20.20
C SER A 559 -15.72 -12.12 19.97
N LEU A 560 -14.72 -12.07 20.86
CA LEU A 560 -13.57 -12.97 20.84
C LEU A 560 -14.00 -14.42 21.10
N SER A 561 -14.78 -14.65 22.17
CA SER A 561 -15.28 -15.98 22.52
C SER A 561 -16.07 -16.59 21.37
N THR A 562 -17.00 -15.82 20.78
CA THR A 562 -17.77 -16.24 19.60
C THR A 562 -16.87 -16.58 18.42
N HIS A 563 -15.83 -15.78 18.16
CA HIS A 563 -14.88 -16.05 17.08
C HIS A 563 -14.14 -17.38 17.31
N ILE A 564 -13.58 -17.59 18.51
CA ILE A 564 -12.84 -18.82 18.85
C ILE A 564 -13.75 -20.05 18.76
N GLN A 565 -14.99 -19.95 19.25
CA GLN A 565 -15.95 -21.06 19.23
C GLN A 565 -16.42 -21.41 17.82
N ARG A 566 -16.56 -20.43 16.92
CA ARG A 566 -17.00 -20.64 15.53
C ARG A 566 -15.87 -21.05 14.58
N ASN A 567 -14.62 -20.80 14.95
CA ASN A 567 -13.45 -21.08 14.13
C ASN A 567 -12.52 -22.05 14.86
N PRO A 568 -12.72 -23.37 14.71
CA PRO A 568 -11.77 -24.36 15.21
C PRO A 568 -10.35 -24.04 14.73
N CYS A 569 -9.36 -24.20 15.62
CA CYS A 569 -7.97 -23.89 15.33
C CYS A 569 -7.73 -22.41 14.96
N ALA A 570 -8.48 -21.48 15.57
CA ALA A 570 -8.40 -20.06 15.24
C ALA A 570 -6.96 -19.53 15.22
N LYS A 571 -6.65 -18.78 14.17
CA LYS A 571 -5.33 -18.22 13.89
C LYS A 571 -5.38 -16.70 14.01
N PHE A 572 -4.37 -16.14 14.66
CA PHE A 572 -4.24 -14.70 14.87
C PHE A 572 -2.87 -14.20 14.45
N GLU A 573 -2.84 -12.92 14.08
CA GLU A 573 -1.60 -12.15 14.05
C GLU A 573 -1.58 -11.17 15.21
N VAL A 574 -0.39 -10.97 15.76
CA VAL A 574 -0.11 -9.97 16.79
C VAL A 574 0.85 -8.91 16.26
N VAL A 575 0.59 -7.65 16.61
CA VAL A 575 1.50 -6.53 16.37
C VAL A 575 2.08 -6.10 17.71
N PHE A 576 3.42 -6.16 17.84
CA PHE A 576 4.14 -5.64 18.98
C PHE A 576 4.62 -4.21 18.73
N VAL A 577 4.63 -3.35 19.75
CA VAL A 577 5.07 -1.95 19.65
C VAL A 577 6.00 -1.49 20.76
#